data_AF-A0A962NAY6-F1
#
_entry.id   AF-A0A962NAY6-F1
#
_cell.length_a   1.000
_cell.length_b   1.000
_cell.length_c   1.000
_cell.angle_alpha   90.00
_cell.angle_beta   90.00
_cell.angle_gamma   90.00
#
_symmetry.space_group_name_H-M   'P 1'
#
loop_
_entity.id
_entity.type
_entity.pdbx_description
1 polymer ?
#
loop_
_entity_poly.entity_id
_entity_poly.type
_entity_poly.pdbx_seq_one_letter_code
_entity_poly.pdbx_strand_id
1 'polypeptide(L)'
;LSDYELGMLIADVQQQQVVSAEVASHNLGGIEHLSWHDGYLIAIQNYNQPNRVMRMLLSPDGRSLKSMAPLESSKPAMQRPTVGVVGGDRFYFIANSQRDDYGPDGRLFDGLQAEPRVIYQVSPSFALKAQQESGGPKAAEGNSGG
;
A
#
# COMPACT_ATOMS: atom_id res chain seq x y z
N LEU A 1 7.29 8.46 -0.76
CA LEU A 1 8.22 7.51 -0.10
C LEU A 1 7.44 6.79 0.99
N SER A 2 7.80 5.54 1.29
CA SER A 2 7.25 4.81 2.44
C SER A 2 8.28 4.75 3.55
N ASP A 3 7.80 4.93 4.76
CA ASP A 3 8.47 4.66 6.01
C ASP A 3 7.59 3.69 6.81
N TYR A 4 8.19 2.67 7.40
CA TYR A 4 7.45 1.59 8.02
C TYR A 4 6.65 2.05 9.26
N GLU A 5 7.19 3.00 10.02
CA GLU A 5 6.58 3.50 11.25
C GLU A 5 5.78 4.80 10.99
N LEU A 6 6.36 5.72 10.22
CA LEU A 6 5.77 7.04 9.95
C LEU A 6 4.74 7.00 8.82
N GLY A 7 4.70 5.93 8.04
CA GLY A 7 3.81 5.76 6.90
C GLY A 7 4.30 6.48 5.65
N MET A 8 3.45 7.26 4.99
CA MET A 8 3.82 7.88 3.72
C MET A 8 4.43 9.26 3.93
N LEU A 9 5.58 9.48 3.30
CA LEU A 9 6.28 10.76 3.23
C LEU A 9 6.24 11.31 1.80
N ILE A 10 6.08 12.62 1.67
CA ILE A 10 6.14 13.36 0.41
C ILE A 10 7.44 14.16 0.39
N ALA A 11 8.28 13.87 -0.59
CA ALA A 11 9.50 14.61 -0.84
C ALA A 11 9.26 15.64 -1.94
N ASP A 12 9.31 16.92 -1.58
CA ASP A 12 9.40 18.02 -2.54
C ASP A 12 10.88 18.26 -2.86
N VAL A 13 11.31 17.73 -4.00
CA VAL A 13 12.71 17.79 -4.43
C VAL A 13 13.15 19.22 -4.75
N GLN A 14 12.24 20.05 -5.28
CA GLN A 14 12.55 21.43 -5.63
C GLN A 14 12.76 22.28 -4.38
N GLN A 15 11.92 22.09 -3.37
CA GLN A 15 11.99 22.83 -2.10
C GLN A 15 12.94 22.18 -1.09
N GLN A 16 13.52 21.02 -1.43
CA GLN A 16 14.37 20.21 -0.55
C GLN A 16 13.69 19.91 0.80
N GLN A 17 12.40 19.59 0.74
CA GLN A 17 11.54 19.38 1.91
C GLN A 17 10.97 17.96 1.89
N VAL A 18 10.82 17.37 3.07
CA VAL A 18 10.09 16.11 3.25
C VAL A 18 9.05 16.34 4.32
N VAL A 19 7.79 16.05 3.98
CA VAL A 19 6.65 16.20 4.90
C VAL A 19 5.90 14.88 4.99
N SER A 20 5.28 14.61 6.13
CA SER A 20 4.34 13.49 6.23
C SER A 20 3.12 13.76 5.36
N ALA A 21 2.62 12.73 4.70
CA ALA A 21 1.39 12.86 3.93
C ALA A 21 0.19 13.09 4.86
N GLU A 22 -0.59 14.12 4.56
CA GLU A 22 -1.83 14.38 5.30
C GLU A 22 -2.89 13.37 4.92
N VAL A 23 -3.50 12.75 5.94
CA VAL A 23 -4.57 11.77 5.75
C VAL A 23 -5.63 11.95 6.82
N ALA A 24 -6.85 12.23 6.39
CA ALA A 24 -8.01 12.05 7.24
C ALA A 24 -8.30 10.54 7.37
N SER A 25 -8.45 10.08 8.62
CA SER A 25 -9.08 8.81 9.01
C SER A 25 -8.49 7.48 8.54
N HIS A 26 -7.26 7.43 7.98
CA HIS A 26 -6.63 6.17 7.57
C HIS A 26 -5.24 5.97 8.20
N ASN A 27 -4.95 4.73 8.61
CA ASN A 27 -3.63 4.33 9.10
C ASN A 27 -2.69 4.02 7.92
N LEU A 28 -1.62 4.81 7.80
CA LEU A 28 -0.54 4.61 6.83
C LEU A 28 0.68 3.87 7.38
N GLY A 29 0.70 3.50 8.65
CA GLY A 29 1.75 2.68 9.20
C GLY A 29 1.85 1.33 8.49
N GLY A 30 3.06 0.78 8.47
CA GLY A 30 3.35 -0.53 7.91
C GLY A 30 3.31 -0.63 6.41
N ILE A 31 3.47 0.48 5.69
CA ILE A 31 3.66 0.44 4.24
C ILE A 31 5.08 -0.08 3.98
N GLU A 32 5.18 -1.34 3.56
CA GLU A 32 6.45 -1.99 3.21
C GLU A 32 6.92 -1.55 1.82
N HIS A 33 5.98 -1.29 0.90
CA HIS A 33 6.31 -0.97 -0.49
C HIS A 33 5.29 -0.05 -1.14
N LEU A 34 5.77 0.84 -2.03
CA LEU A 34 4.96 1.71 -2.88
C LEU A 34 5.35 1.55 -4.35
N SER A 35 4.37 1.55 -5.25
CA SER A 35 4.58 1.60 -6.69
C SER A 35 3.59 2.55 -7.34
N TRP A 36 4.04 3.32 -8.33
CA TRP A 36 3.18 4.20 -9.10
C TRP A 36 2.60 3.48 -10.32
N HIS A 37 1.32 3.69 -10.61
CA HIS A 37 0.67 3.20 -11.82
C HIS A 37 -0.55 4.06 -12.16
N ASP A 38 -0.61 4.57 -13.39
CA ASP A 38 -1.78 5.26 -13.97
C ASP A 38 -2.49 6.28 -13.06
N GLY A 39 -1.72 7.12 -12.36
CA GLY A 39 -2.26 8.21 -11.55
C GLY A 39 -2.56 7.84 -10.08
N TYR A 40 -2.24 6.63 -9.66
CA TYR A 40 -2.40 6.18 -8.28
C TYR A 40 -1.16 5.44 -7.78
N LEU A 41 -1.05 5.35 -6.46
CA LEU A 41 -0.09 4.51 -5.78
C LEU A 41 -0.72 3.14 -5.49
N ILE A 42 0.10 2.10 -5.59
CA ILE A 42 -0.17 0.77 -5.08
C ILE A 42 0.72 0.59 -3.85
N ALA A 43 0.11 0.27 -2.72
CA ALA A 43 0.81 0.08 -1.45
C ALA A 43 0.65 -1.36 -0.95
N ILE A 44 1.74 -1.95 -0.48
CA ILE A 44 1.70 -3.18 0.31
C ILE A 44 1.79 -2.77 1.78
N GLN A 45 0.81 -3.18 2.59
CA GLN A 45 0.83 -3.01 4.04
C GLN A 45 0.87 -4.37 4.74
N ASN A 46 1.86 -4.57 5.61
CA ASN A 46 2.10 -5.84 6.29
C ASN A 46 2.38 -5.73 7.81
N TYR A 47 2.33 -4.53 8.40
CA TYR A 47 2.49 -4.35 9.85
C TYR A 47 1.26 -4.79 10.65
N ASN A 48 0.09 -4.33 10.23
CA ASN A 48 -1.18 -4.64 10.89
C ASN A 48 -1.92 -5.73 10.12
N GLN A 49 -2.51 -6.68 10.84
CA GLN A 49 -3.41 -7.66 10.22
C GLN A 49 -4.81 -7.05 9.96
N PRO A 50 -5.46 -7.40 8.84
CA PRO A 50 -4.95 -8.28 7.79
C PRO A 50 -3.92 -7.57 6.88
N ASN A 51 -2.91 -8.34 6.43
CA ASN A 51 -2.04 -7.94 5.33
C ASN A 51 -2.87 -7.57 4.09
N ARG A 52 -2.48 -6.48 3.41
CA ARG A 52 -3.29 -5.92 2.33
C ARG A 52 -2.46 -5.25 1.23
N VAL A 53 -2.98 -5.30 0.01
CA VAL A 53 -2.55 -4.47 -1.11
C VAL A 53 -3.63 -3.42 -1.34
N MET A 54 -3.23 -2.15 -1.31
CA MET A 54 -4.12 -1.00 -1.39
C MET A 54 -3.83 -0.20 -2.65
N ARG A 55 -4.88 0.32 -3.29
CA ARG A 55 -4.80 1.44 -4.24
C ARG A 55 -5.03 2.73 -3.48
N MET A 56 -4.19 3.73 -3.74
CA MET A 56 -4.18 5.01 -3.06
C MET A 56 -4.20 6.12 -4.11
N LEU A 57 -5.26 6.93 -4.12
CA LEU A 57 -5.37 8.08 -5.01
C LEU A 57 -4.81 9.31 -4.31
N LEU A 58 -3.86 9.99 -4.94
CA LEU A 58 -3.35 11.26 -4.44
C LEU A 58 -4.21 12.43 -4.91
N SER A 59 -4.11 13.56 -4.21
CA SER A 59 -4.58 14.84 -4.72
C SER A 59 -3.84 15.26 -6.00
N PRO A 60 -4.42 16.14 -6.84
CA PRO A 60 -3.77 16.58 -8.07
C PRO A 60 -2.38 17.22 -7.86
N ASP A 61 -2.15 17.85 -6.70
CA ASP A 61 -0.85 18.40 -6.31
C ASP A 61 0.12 17.35 -5.74
N GLY A 62 -0.31 16.09 -5.59
CA GLY A 62 0.47 14.99 -5.04
C GLY A 62 0.74 15.08 -3.53
N ARG A 63 0.09 16.02 -2.82
CA ARG A 63 0.43 16.37 -1.43
C ARG A 63 -0.45 15.72 -0.35
N SER A 64 -1.54 15.09 -0.74
CA SER A 64 -2.48 14.45 0.20
C SER A 64 -3.11 13.20 -0.41
N LEU A 65 -3.65 12.32 0.44
CA LEU A 65 -4.47 11.19 -0.03
C LEU A 65 -5.93 11.62 -0.18
N LYS A 66 -6.49 11.33 -1.36
CA LYS A 66 -7.92 11.53 -1.67
C LYS A 66 -8.76 10.32 -1.32
N SER A 67 -8.26 9.12 -1.61
CA SER A 67 -8.96 7.89 -1.26
C SER A 67 -8.00 6.70 -1.20
N MET A 68 -8.43 5.67 -0.50
CA MET A 68 -7.75 4.39 -0.41
C MET A 68 -8.76 3.27 -0.57
N ALA A 69 -8.39 2.22 -1.30
CA ALA A 69 -9.23 1.05 -1.44
C ALA A 69 -8.41 -0.23 -1.54
N PRO A 70 -8.86 -1.34 -0.93
CA PRO A 70 -8.17 -2.61 -1.08
C PRO A 70 -8.27 -3.12 -2.52
N LEU A 71 -7.12 -3.54 -3.06
CA LEU A 71 -7.04 -4.38 -4.27
C LEU A 71 -7.09 -5.86 -3.88
N GLU A 72 -6.48 -6.20 -2.75
CA GLU A 72 -6.48 -7.54 -2.18
C GLU A 72 -6.23 -7.45 -0.67
N SER A 73 -6.84 -8.34 0.11
CA SER A 73 -6.68 -8.33 1.57
C SER A 73 -6.95 -9.72 2.16
N SER A 74 -6.24 -10.05 3.24
CA SER A 74 -6.55 -11.23 4.06
C SER A 74 -6.51 -12.57 3.32
N LYS A 75 -5.69 -12.69 2.27
CA LYS A 75 -5.51 -13.96 1.56
C LYS A 75 -4.62 -14.90 2.37
N PRO A 76 -4.96 -16.21 2.47
CA PRO A 76 -4.13 -17.19 3.16
C PRO A 76 -2.67 -17.23 2.66
N ALA A 77 -2.47 -16.96 1.36
CA ALA A 77 -1.13 -16.92 0.75
C ALA A 77 -0.35 -15.62 1.06
N MET A 78 -1.00 -14.56 1.54
CA MET A 78 -0.40 -13.27 1.88
C MET A 78 0.05 -13.23 3.34
N GLN A 79 0.93 -14.14 3.74
CA GLN A 79 1.39 -14.22 5.12
C GLN A 79 2.43 -13.15 5.46
N ARG A 80 3.36 -12.88 4.53
CA ARG A 80 4.47 -11.93 4.70
C ARG A 80 4.72 -11.20 3.37
N PRO A 81 3.75 -10.40 2.87
CA PRO A 81 3.95 -9.70 1.62
C PRO A 81 5.01 -8.62 1.77
N THR A 82 5.84 -8.41 0.75
CA THR A 82 6.96 -7.46 0.85
C THR A 82 6.98 -6.46 -0.29
N VAL A 83 7.79 -6.71 -1.32
CA VAL A 83 7.98 -5.82 -2.46
C VAL A 83 7.19 -6.31 -3.65
N GLY A 84 6.86 -5.37 -4.53
CA GLY A 84 6.18 -5.66 -5.78
C GLY A 84 6.61 -4.79 -6.94
N VAL A 85 6.16 -5.15 -8.13
CA VAL A 85 6.47 -4.45 -9.37
C VAL A 85 5.25 -4.42 -10.27
N VAL A 86 5.10 -3.32 -10.98
CA VAL A 86 4.11 -3.17 -12.04
C VAL A 86 4.71 -3.72 -13.34
N GLY A 87 4.03 -4.67 -13.96
CA GLY A 87 4.36 -5.21 -15.27
C GLY A 87 3.16 -5.10 -16.19
N GLY A 88 3.20 -4.15 -17.13
CA GLY A 88 2.05 -3.86 -18.01
C GLY A 88 0.83 -3.36 -17.20
N ASP A 89 -0.29 -4.06 -17.33
CA ASP A 89 -1.55 -3.78 -16.62
C ASP A 89 -1.69 -4.55 -15.30
N ARG A 90 -0.61 -5.15 -14.78
CA ARG A 90 -0.61 -6.00 -13.59
C ARG A 90 0.36 -5.53 -12.53
N PHE A 91 0.03 -5.81 -11.28
CA PHE A 91 0.94 -5.70 -10.15
C PHE A 91 1.25 -7.09 -9.60
N TYR A 92 2.55 -7.40 -9.55
CA TYR A 92 3.09 -8.65 -9.02
C TYR A 92 3.80 -8.36 -7.72
N PHE A 93 3.61 -9.21 -6.71
CA PHE A 93 4.32 -9.06 -5.44
C PHE A 93 4.63 -10.40 -4.80
N ILE A 94 5.68 -10.40 -3.98
CA ILE A 94 6.02 -11.55 -3.13
C ILE A 94 5.03 -11.57 -1.97
N ALA A 95 4.17 -12.58 -1.90
CA ALA A 95 3.12 -12.70 -0.89
C ALA A 95 3.57 -13.45 0.38
N ASN A 96 4.59 -14.31 0.26
CA ASN A 96 5.23 -14.99 1.39
C ASN A 96 6.76 -14.88 1.25
N SER A 97 7.31 -13.74 1.71
CA SER A 97 8.73 -13.41 1.51
C SER A 97 9.67 -14.24 2.36
N GLN A 98 9.27 -14.52 3.61
CA GLN A 98 10.11 -15.24 4.58
C GLN A 98 11.49 -14.59 4.78
N ARG A 99 11.68 -13.32 4.36
CA ARG A 99 12.99 -12.63 4.38
C ARG A 99 13.66 -12.71 5.74
N ASP A 100 12.88 -12.47 6.79
CA ASP A 100 13.38 -12.37 8.16
C ASP A 100 13.70 -13.75 8.77
N ASP A 101 13.39 -14.84 8.05
CA ASP A 101 13.76 -16.21 8.42
C ASP A 101 15.18 -16.59 7.95
N TYR A 102 15.84 -15.73 7.16
CA TYR A 102 17.17 -15.95 6.61
C TYR A 102 18.20 -14.97 7.19
N GLY A 103 19.39 -15.49 7.47
CA GLY A 103 20.55 -14.71 7.86
C GLY A 103 21.15 -13.90 6.70
N PRO A 104 22.11 -13.01 7.01
CA PRO A 104 22.77 -12.17 6.00
C PRO A 104 23.59 -12.96 4.97
N ASP A 105 23.92 -14.22 5.25
CA ASP A 105 24.56 -15.15 4.31
C ASP A 105 23.54 -15.87 3.39
N GLY A 106 22.26 -15.55 3.53
CA GLY A 106 21.16 -16.16 2.77
C GLY A 106 20.78 -17.56 3.25
N ARG A 107 21.30 -18.02 4.39
CA ARG A 107 20.92 -19.32 4.98
C ARG A 107 19.72 -19.13 5.90
N LEU A 108 18.83 -20.11 5.86
CA LEU A 108 17.70 -20.17 6.79
C LEU A 108 18.24 -20.39 8.22
N PHE A 109 17.67 -19.70 9.21
CA PHE A 109 18.06 -19.91 10.60
C PHE A 109 17.73 -21.33 11.09
N ASP A 110 18.54 -21.83 12.02
CA ASP A 110 18.40 -23.19 12.55
C ASP A 110 17.00 -23.44 13.13
N GLY A 111 16.44 -24.61 12.81
CA GLY A 111 15.11 -25.03 13.27
C GLY A 111 13.95 -24.49 12.45
N LEU A 112 14.17 -23.60 11.49
CA LEU A 112 13.14 -23.16 10.55
C LEU A 112 13.08 -24.10 9.33
N GLN A 113 11.93 -24.10 8.65
CA GLN A 113 11.75 -24.75 7.35
C GLN A 113 11.20 -23.74 6.35
N ALA A 114 11.77 -23.73 5.15
CA ALA A 114 11.30 -22.85 4.09
C ALA A 114 9.94 -23.33 3.56
N GLU A 115 8.99 -22.40 3.48
CA GLU A 115 7.73 -22.61 2.80
C GLU A 115 7.85 -22.25 1.31
N PRO A 116 6.89 -22.68 0.45
CA PRO A 116 6.82 -22.18 -0.91
C PRO A 116 6.69 -20.65 -0.97
N ARG A 117 7.56 -20.01 -1.75
CA ARG A 117 7.43 -18.59 -2.07
C ARG A 117 6.28 -18.41 -3.05
N VAL A 118 5.29 -17.62 -2.65
CA VAL A 118 4.14 -17.31 -3.50
C VAL A 118 4.33 -15.93 -4.12
N ILE A 119 4.27 -15.86 -5.45
CA ILE A 119 4.08 -14.61 -6.19
C ILE A 119 2.59 -14.47 -6.48
N TYR A 120 2.03 -13.34 -6.10
CA TYR A 120 0.63 -13.05 -6.31
C TYR A 120 0.48 -11.91 -7.32
N GLN A 121 -0.59 -11.96 -8.10
CA GLN A 121 -0.90 -10.97 -9.13
C GLN A 121 -2.26 -10.34 -8.83
N VAL A 122 -2.34 -9.02 -8.92
CA VAL A 122 -3.62 -8.28 -8.88
C VAL A 122 -3.72 -7.35 -10.07
N SER A 123 -4.95 -6.98 -10.43
CA SER A 123 -5.18 -5.89 -11.37
C SER A 123 -5.18 -4.55 -10.62
N PRO A 124 -4.26 -3.63 -10.90
CA PRO A 124 -4.26 -2.29 -10.33
C PRO A 124 -5.54 -1.50 -10.62
N SER A 125 -6.25 -1.83 -11.70
CA SER A 125 -7.50 -1.20 -12.13
C SER A 125 -8.75 -1.93 -11.63
N PHE A 126 -8.60 -2.97 -10.79
CA PHE A 126 -9.74 -3.71 -10.24
C PHE A 126 -10.74 -2.77 -9.55
N ALA A 127 -12.03 -2.91 -9.87
CA ALA A 127 -13.14 -2.14 -9.29
C ALA A 127 -13.01 -0.60 -9.41
N LEU A 128 -12.20 -0.06 -10.34
CA LEU A 128 -11.99 1.38 -10.48
C LEU A 128 -13.30 2.13 -10.78
N LYS A 129 -14.13 1.59 -11.70
CA LYS A 129 -15.43 2.20 -12.06
C LYS A 129 -16.43 2.18 -10.89
N ALA A 130 -16.53 1.06 -10.18
CA ALA A 130 -17.42 0.93 -9.03
C ALA A 130 -17.06 1.90 -7.88
N GLN A 131 -15.78 2.23 -7.72
CA GLN A 131 -15.32 3.19 -6.71
C GLN A 131 -15.51 4.67 -7.10
N GLN A 132 -15.56 4.96 -8.41
CA GLN A 132 -15.88 6.30 -8.90
C GLN A 132 -17.38 6.60 -8.76
N GLU A 133 -18.23 5.58 -8.94
CA GLU A 133 -19.69 5.69 -8.84
C GLU A 133 -20.21 5.69 -7.40
N SER A 134 -19.50 5.05 -6.46
CA SER A 134 -19.96 4.90 -5.07
C SER A 134 -19.81 6.15 -4.19
N GLY A 135 -19.23 7.25 -4.70
CA GLY A 135 -19.05 8.51 -3.96
C GLY A 135 -18.34 8.32 -2.61
N GLY A 136 -17.03 8.57 -2.56
CA GLY A 136 -16.29 8.68 -1.29
C GLY A 136 -17.02 9.59 -0.29
N PRO A 137 -16.80 9.43 1.02
CA PRO A 137 -17.66 9.96 2.07
C PRO A 137 -18.05 11.41 1.81
N LYS A 138 -19.36 11.66 1.69
CA LYS A 138 -19.93 12.99 1.56
C LYS A 138 -19.41 13.82 2.73
N ALA A 139 -18.65 14.87 2.44
CA ALA A 139 -18.25 15.83 3.45
C ALA A 139 -19.51 16.27 4.20
N ALA A 140 -19.50 16.18 5.53
CA ALA A 140 -20.58 16.66 6.36
C ALA A 140 -20.70 18.17 6.12
N GLU A 141 -21.71 18.58 5.36
CA GLU A 141 -22.12 19.97 5.26
C GLU A 141 -22.60 20.38 6.66
N GLY A 142 -21.83 21.26 7.29
CA GLY A 142 -22.18 21.87 8.57
C GLY A 142 -23.50 22.62 8.41
N ASN A 143 -24.52 22.17 9.12
CA ASN A 143 -25.78 22.87 9.25
C ASN A 143 -25.56 24.13 10.11
N SER A 144 -25.34 25.27 9.47
CA SER A 144 -25.53 26.59 10.10
C SER A 144 -26.99 27.02 9.90
N GLY A 145 -27.87 26.59 10.80
CA GLY A 145 -29.08 27.36 11.16
C GLY A 145 -28.72 28.15 12.44
N GLY A 146 -28.95 29.45 12.53
CA GLY A 146 -30.14 30.20 12.12
C GLY A 146 -30.79 30.69 13.40
#